data_AF-A0A7H2QUM2-F1
#
_entry.id   AF-A0A7H2QUM2-F1
#
_cell.length_a   1.000
_cell.length_b   1.000
_cell.length_c   1.000
_cell.angle_alpha   90.00
_cell.angle_beta   90.00
_cell.angle_gamma   90.00
#
_symmetry.space_group_name_H-M   'P 1'
#
loop_
_entity.id
_entity.type
_entity.pdbx_description
1 polymer ?
#
loop_
_entity_poly.entity_id
_entity_poly.type
_entity_poly.pdbx_seq_one_letter_code
_entity_poly.pdbx_strand_id
1 'polypeptide(L)'
;MLLTTDEIELVKTCHACPEQYDAFFQGKQIGYLRLRHGEFRVDYPDCGDETILYSQEPQGDGCFEDDEREHFLLKAKEAIAKKFNGEG
;
A
#
# COMPACT_ATOMS: atom_id res chain seq x y z
N MET A 1 -16.57 -12.31 -5.99
CA MET A 1 -16.29 -10.89 -6.25
C MET A 1 -14.79 -10.78 -6.37
N LEU A 2 -14.28 -10.27 -7.48
CA LEU A 2 -12.85 -10.02 -7.61
C LEU A 2 -12.62 -8.57 -7.21
N LEU A 3 -11.75 -8.35 -6.23
CA LEU A 3 -11.29 -7.02 -5.85
C LEU A 3 -10.43 -6.47 -7.00
N THR A 4 -10.78 -5.29 -7.48
CA THR A 4 -9.98 -4.55 -8.47
C THR A 4 -9.23 -3.41 -7.80
N THR A 5 -8.14 -2.94 -8.41
CA THR A 5 -7.32 -1.85 -7.86
C THR A 5 -8.07 -0.51 -7.80
N ASP A 6 -9.08 -0.32 -8.66
CA ASP A 6 -9.93 0.87 -8.69
C ASP A 6 -10.87 0.93 -7.48
N GLU A 7 -11.36 -0.22 -7.00
CA GLU A 7 -12.24 -0.31 -5.83
C GLU A 7 -11.50 -0.14 -4.49
N ILE A 8 -10.16 -0.14 -4.51
CA ILE A 8 -9.34 0.09 -3.31
C ILE A 8 -9.21 1.59 -3.07
N GLU A 9 -9.81 2.05 -1.98
CA GLU A 9 -9.68 3.42 -1.50
C GLU A 9 -8.43 3.54 -0.62
N LEU A 10 -7.45 4.35 -1.05
CA LEU A 10 -6.25 4.64 -0.26
C LEU A 10 -6.46 5.95 0.50
N VAL A 11 -6.57 5.85 1.82
CA VAL A 11 -6.72 7.00 2.72
C VAL A 11 -5.35 7.32 3.29
N LYS A 12 -4.79 8.47 2.90
CA LYS A 12 -3.54 8.95 3.50
C LYS A 12 -3.76 9.34 4.96
N THR A 13 -3.15 8.62 5.88
CA THR A 13 -3.26 8.86 7.33
C THR A 13 -2.17 9.79 7.85
N CYS A 14 -1.01 9.81 7.20
CA CYS A 14 0.10 10.69 7.56
C CYS A 14 0.79 11.26 6.32
N HIS A 15 0.91 12.59 6.29
CA HIS A 15 1.65 13.34 5.25
C HIS A 15 3.14 13.56 5.60
N ALA A 16 3.56 13.26 6.82
CA ALA A 16 4.94 13.44 7.28
C ALA A 16 5.76 12.15 7.10
N CYS A 17 7.07 12.18 7.38
CA CYS A 17 7.89 10.97 7.46
C CYS A 17 7.57 10.22 8.78
N PRO A 18 6.96 9.02 8.75
CA PRO A 18 6.71 8.17 7.58
C PRO A 18 5.35 8.37 6.91
N GLU A 19 5.37 8.39 5.57
CA GLU A 19 4.17 8.51 4.73
C GLU A 19 3.36 7.21 4.81
N GLN A 20 2.07 7.33 5.10
CA GLN A 20 1.21 6.19 5.44
C GLN A 20 -0.14 6.28 4.76
N TYR A 21 -0.64 5.13 4.32
CA TYR A 21 -1.98 5.00 3.75
C TYR A 21 -2.67 3.75 4.28
N ASP A 22 -3.95 3.88 4.60
CA ASP A 22 -4.83 2.76 4.86
C ASP A 22 -5.60 2.43 3.59
N ALA A 23 -5.64 1.14 3.22
CA ALA A 23 -6.41 0.65 2.08
C ALA A 23 -7.75 0.12 2.56
N PHE A 24 -8.85 0.66 2.02
CA PHE A 24 -10.22 0.25 2.32
C PHE A 24 -10.90 -0.33 1.08
N PHE A 25 -11.77 -1.31 1.32
CA PHE A 25 -12.69 -1.86 0.34
C PHE A 25 -14.03 -2.14 1.01
N GLN A 26 -15.10 -1.57 0.45
CA GLN A 26 -16.46 -1.67 0.99
C GLN A 26 -16.54 -1.32 2.50
N GLY A 27 -15.75 -0.34 2.94
CA GLY A 27 -15.69 0.09 4.34
C GLY A 27 -14.90 -0.83 5.28
N LYS A 28 -14.22 -1.86 4.76
CA LYS A 28 -13.30 -2.71 5.52
C LYS A 28 -11.85 -2.38 5.17
N GLN A 29 -11.00 -2.23 6.18
CA GLN A 29 -9.56 -2.12 5.97
C GLN A 29 -9.02 -3.45 5.45
N ILE A 30 -8.31 -3.38 4.33
CA ILE A 30 -7.77 -4.51 3.57
C ILE A 30 -6.31 -4.27 3.20
N GLY A 31 -5.63 -3.35 3.87
CA GLY A 31 -4.21 -3.15 3.72
C GLY A 31 -3.71 -1.90 4.42
N TYR A 32 -2.42 -1.88 4.66
CA TYR A 32 -1.71 -0.78 5.28
C TYR A 32 -0.40 -0.55 4.52
N LEU A 33 -0.20 0.65 4.02
CA LEU A 33 0.98 1.05 3.28
C LEU A 33 1.83 1.98 4.16
N ARG A 34 3.13 1.73 4.20
CA ARG A 34 4.06 2.56 4.95
C ARG A 34 5.37 2.73 4.19
N LEU A 35 5.76 3.99 4.02
CA LEU A 35 7.06 4.37 3.48
C LEU A 35 7.88 5.06 4.58
N ARG A 36 9.07 4.54 4.87
CA ARG A 36 10.00 5.16 5.82
C ARG A 36 11.44 4.96 5.38
N HIS A 37 12.21 6.04 5.25
CA HIS A 37 13.63 6.01 4.84
C HIS A 37 13.89 5.18 3.56
N GLY A 38 13.06 5.36 2.53
CA GLY A 38 13.16 4.58 1.29
C GLY A 38 12.65 3.14 1.39
N GLU A 39 12.19 2.68 2.57
CA GLU A 39 11.58 1.36 2.73
C GLU A 39 10.07 1.46 2.60
N PHE A 40 9.54 0.98 1.48
CA PHE A 40 8.12 0.83 1.25
C PHE A 40 7.66 -0.59 1.59
N ARG A 41 6.62 -0.70 2.39
CA ARG A 41 5.97 -1.99 2.64
C ARG A 41 4.46 -1.87 2.62
N VAL A 42 3.82 -2.98 2.31
CA VAL A 42 2.37 -3.15 2.33
C VAL A 42 2.07 -4.36 3.19
N ASP A 43 1.33 -4.11 4.26
CA ASP A 43 0.86 -5.11 5.20
C ASP A 43 -0.62 -5.42 4.91
N TYR A 44 -1.05 -6.67 5.02
CA TYR A 44 -2.42 -7.14 4.81
C TYR A 44 -2.87 -8.07 5.95
N PRO A 45 -4.13 -8.01 6.39
CA PRO A 45 -5.14 -6.99 6.06
C PRO A 45 -4.96 -5.70 6.86
N ASP A 46 -4.17 -5.74 7.93
CA ASP A 46 -3.96 -4.64 8.88
C ASP A 46 -2.45 -4.37 9.10
N CYS A 47 -2.14 -3.29 9.81
CA CYS A 47 -0.78 -2.85 10.06
C CYS A 47 0.01 -3.88 10.89
N GLY A 48 1.04 -4.47 10.28
CA GLY A 48 1.95 -5.40 10.96
C GLY A 48 1.47 -6.85 11.02
N ASP A 49 0.43 -7.22 10.26
CA ASP A 49 0.00 -8.62 10.07
C ASP A 49 0.94 -9.36 9.11
N GLU A 50 0.63 -9.39 7.81
CA GLU A 50 1.44 -10.05 6.79
C GLU A 50 1.94 -9.03 5.76
N THR A 51 3.25 -8.87 5.65
CA THR A 51 3.85 -8.04 4.60
C THR A 51 3.76 -8.74 3.25
N ILE A 52 2.80 -8.31 2.43
CA ILE A 52 2.55 -8.88 1.08
C ILE A 52 3.40 -8.22 -0.01
N LEU A 53 3.91 -7.02 0.25
CA LEU A 53 4.80 -6.31 -0.66
C LEU A 53 5.85 -5.58 0.17
N TYR A 54 7.12 -5.71 -0.21
CA TYR A 54 8.24 -4.99 0.38
C TYR A 54 9.17 -4.53 -0.74
N SER A 55 9.55 -3.26 -0.72
CA SER A 55 10.48 -2.68 -1.67
C SER A 55 11.35 -1.63 -0.97
N GLN A 56 12.64 -1.67 -1.25
CA GLN A 56 13.63 -0.65 -0.86
C GLN A 56 14.08 0.19 -2.07
N GLU A 57 13.32 0.12 -3.16
CA GLU A 57 13.57 0.89 -4.39
C GLU A 57 13.18 2.38 -4.33
N PRO A 58 12.25 2.86 -3.46
CA PRO A 58 11.91 4.28 -3.42
C PRO A 58 13.14 5.17 -3.22
N GLN A 59 13.37 6.09 -4.14
CA GLN A 59 14.51 7.01 -4.08
C GLN A 59 14.32 8.08 -2.98
N GLY A 60 13.07 8.40 -2.65
CA GLY A 60 12.76 9.43 -1.67
C GLY A 60 13.14 9.06 -0.22
N ASP A 61 13.79 10.02 0.48
CA ASP A 61 14.25 9.91 1.87
C ASP A 61 13.09 10.05 2.89
N GLY A 62 12.02 9.27 2.70
CA GLY A 62 10.87 9.18 3.62
C GLY A 62 9.50 9.55 3.04
N CYS A 63 9.44 10.06 1.81
CA CYS A 63 8.22 10.27 1.02
C CYS A 63 8.49 9.87 -0.43
N PHE A 64 7.48 9.43 -1.19
CA PHE A 64 7.66 9.14 -2.61
C PHE A 64 7.88 10.42 -3.41
N GLU A 65 8.78 10.41 -4.41
CA GLU A 65 8.74 11.40 -5.48
C GLU A 65 7.42 11.28 -6.28
N ASP A 66 6.92 12.37 -6.85
CA ASP A 66 5.64 12.38 -7.57
C ASP A 66 5.60 11.36 -8.72
N ASP A 67 6.73 11.16 -9.42
CA ASP A 67 6.85 10.25 -10.56
C ASP A 67 6.78 8.76 -10.14
N GLU A 68 7.28 8.41 -8.95
CA GLU A 68 7.29 7.03 -8.45
C GLU A 68 6.08 6.71 -7.55
N ARG A 69 5.44 7.73 -6.97
CA ARG A 69 4.32 7.57 -6.04
C ARG A 69 3.20 6.74 -6.65
N GLU A 70 2.69 7.17 -7.79
CA GLU A 70 1.56 6.49 -8.45
C GLU A 70 1.91 5.04 -8.78
N HIS A 71 3.14 4.78 -9.21
CA HIS A 71 3.63 3.44 -9.52
C HIS A 71 3.65 2.51 -8.30
N PHE A 72 4.15 3.00 -7.16
CA PHE A 72 4.17 2.21 -5.92
C PHE A 72 2.78 2.02 -5.31
N LEU A 73 1.92 3.05 -5.37
CA LEU A 73 0.54 2.93 -4.91
C LEU A 73 -0.26 1.93 -5.78
N LEU A 74 -0.03 1.93 -7.10
CA LEU A 74 -0.64 0.94 -8.00
C LEU A 74 -0.15 -0.48 -7.67
N LYS A 75 1.17 -0.69 -7.53
CA LYS A 75 1.74 -1.98 -7.10
C LYS A 75 1.14 -2.47 -5.78
N ALA A 76 0.95 -1.58 -4.82
CA ALA A 76 0.33 -1.91 -3.53
C ALA A 76 -1.11 -2.37 -3.70
N LYS A 77 -1.90 -1.65 -4.50
CA LYS A 77 -3.27 -2.03 -4.83
C LYS A 77 -3.32 -3.39 -5.52
N GLU A 78 -2.43 -3.66 -6.47
CA GLU A 78 -2.35 -4.95 -7.17
C GLU A 78 -2.02 -6.09 -6.21
N ALA A 79 -1.05 -5.91 -5.31
CA ALA A 79 -0.68 -6.91 -4.32
C ALA A 79 -1.87 -7.23 -3.38
N ILE A 80 -2.56 -6.20 -2.90
CA ILE A 80 -3.76 -6.35 -2.05
C ILE A 80 -4.87 -7.07 -2.81
N ALA A 81 -5.17 -6.65 -4.05
CA ALA A 81 -6.18 -7.29 -4.90
C ALA A 81 -5.88 -8.77 -5.12
N LYS A 82 -4.64 -9.10 -5.46
CA LYS A 82 -4.18 -10.48 -5.67
C LYS A 82 -4.34 -11.33 -4.40
N LYS A 83 -3.91 -10.81 -3.25
CA LYS A 83 -4.04 -11.48 -1.95
C LYS A 83 -5.51 -11.68 -1.55
N PHE A 84 -6.34 -10.65 -1.73
CA PHE A 84 -7.77 -10.71 -1.43
C PHE A 84 -8.52 -11.72 -2.31
N ASN A 85 -8.16 -11.80 -3.59
CA ASN A 85 -8.75 -12.74 -4.54
C ASN A 85 -8.30 -14.20 -4.33
N GLY A 86 -7.35 -14.44 -3.42
CA GLY A 86 -6.86 -15.79 -3.09
C GLY A 86 -5.89 -16.36 -4.12
N GLU A 87 -5.26 -15.52 -4.95
CA GLU A 87 -4.18 -15.93 -5.85
C GLU A 87 -2.84 -15.93 -5.08
N GLY A 88 -2.72 -16.84 -4.12
CA GLY A 88 -1.53 -17.06 -3.30
C GLY A 88 -0.84 -18.37 -3.63
#